data_AF-A0A6V7LGK0-F1
#
_entry.id   AF-A0A6V7LGK0-F1
#
_cell.length_a   1.000
_cell.length_b   1.000
_cell.length_c   1.000
_cell.angle_alpha   90.00
_cell.angle_beta   90.00
_cell.angle_gamma   90.00
#
_symmetry.space_group_name_H-M   'P 1'
#
loop_
_entity.id
_entity.type
_entity.pdbx_description
1 polymer ?
#
loop_
_entity_poly.entity_id
_entity_poly.type
_entity_poly.pdbx_seq_one_letter_code
_entity_poly.pdbx_strand_id
1 'polypeptide(L)' 'PQTVPFFGNALLAFGIEPKDVLTEAKTYLKYGRIIRAFLGTKLVVFIMDPKDVEIILGSHVHIDKSEEY' A
#
# COMPACT_ATOMS: atom_id res chain seq x y z
N PRO A 1 -8.14 -23.91 -14.58
CA PRO A 1 -7.26 -22.73 -14.72
C PRO A 1 -6.73 -22.27 -13.35
N GLN A 2 -5.50 -22.65 -13.02
CA GLN A 2 -4.76 -22.35 -11.77
C GLN A 2 -3.77 -21.21 -12.05
N THR A 3 -3.47 -20.24 -11.19
CA THR A 3 -3.79 -19.91 -9.79
C THR A 3 -4.44 -18.51 -9.72
N VAL A 4 -5.41 -18.31 -8.82
CA VAL A 4 -5.90 -16.98 -8.42
C VAL A 4 -5.49 -16.78 -6.96
N PRO A 5 -4.29 -16.25 -6.68
CA PRO A 5 -3.93 -15.90 -5.31
C PRO A 5 -4.49 -14.50 -5.07
N PHE A 6 -5.31 -14.37 -4.03
CA PHE A 6 -6.00 -13.14 -3.65
C PHE A 6 -5.02 -12.02 -3.18
N PHE A 7 -4.21 -11.49 -4.08
CA PHE A 7 -3.32 -10.32 -3.93
C PHE A 7 -1.90 -10.53 -3.36
N GLY A 8 -1.20 -11.58 -3.79
CA GLY A 8 0.26 -11.67 -3.59
C GLY A 8 1.10 -10.80 -4.56
N ASN A 9 0.47 -10.27 -5.61
CA ASN A 9 1.12 -9.55 -6.72
C ASN A 9 0.32 -8.32 -7.14
N ALA A 10 -0.19 -7.53 -6.20
CA ALA A 10 -1.00 -6.35 -6.53
C ALA A 10 -0.26 -5.39 -7.48
N LEU A 11 1.05 -5.21 -7.30
CA LEU A 11 1.90 -4.40 -8.19
C LEU A 11 2.00 -4.95 -9.62
N LEU A 12 2.16 -6.28 -9.79
CA LEU A 12 2.12 -6.90 -11.12
C LEU A 12 0.71 -6.88 -11.73
N ALA A 13 -0.34 -6.93 -10.89
CA ALA A 13 -1.72 -6.80 -11.34
C ALA A 13 -2.05 -5.40 -11.87
N PHE A 14 -1.38 -4.36 -11.35
CA PHE A 14 -1.40 -3.01 -11.91
C PHE A 14 -0.38 -2.79 -13.04
N GLY A 15 0.48 -3.76 -13.33
CA GLY A 15 1.50 -3.67 -14.39
C GLY A 15 2.61 -2.66 -14.10
N ILE A 16 2.83 -2.30 -12.83
CA ILE A 16 3.82 -1.29 -12.43
C ILE A 16 5.11 -2.01 -12.07
N GLU A 17 6.22 -1.62 -12.71
CA GLU A 17 7.54 -2.12 -12.32
C GLU A 17 7.91 -1.56 -10.93
N PRO A 18 8.58 -2.35 -10.05
CA PRO A 18 8.93 -1.91 -8.69
C PRO A 18 9.69 -0.58 -8.63
N LYS A 19 10.50 -0.29 -9.65
CA LYS A 19 11.27 0.96 -9.77
C LYS A 19 10.38 2.21 -10.00
N ASP A 20 9.18 2.02 -10.55
CA ASP A 20 8.28 3.09 -10.97
C ASP A 20 7.15 3.36 -9.97
N VAL A 21 7.07 2.58 -8.89
CA VAL A 21 5.99 2.66 -7.88
C VAL A 21 5.85 4.04 -7.27
N LEU A 22 6.97 4.73 -6.98
CA LEU A 22 6.93 6.08 -6.44
C LEU A 22 6.44 7.11 -7.46
N THR A 23 6.78 6.93 -8.74
CA THR A 23 6.32 7.80 -9.82
C THR A 23 4.81 7.64 -10.01
N GLU A 24 4.34 6.40 -10.00
CA GLU A 24 2.92 6.10 -10.11
C GLU A 24 2.14 6.56 -8.87
N ALA A 25 2.67 6.37 -7.67
CA ALA A 25 2.05 6.86 -6.43
C ALA A 25 1.80 8.37 -6.45
N LYS A 26 2.67 9.16 -7.09
CA LYS A 26 2.48 10.61 -7.22
C LYS A 26 1.23 10.98 -8.02
N THR A 27 0.78 10.14 -8.95
CA THR A 27 -0.43 10.42 -9.75
C THR A 27 -1.69 10.40 -8.87
N TYR A 28 -1.65 9.70 -7.73
CA TYR A 28 -2.75 9.61 -6.77
C TYR A 28 -2.75 10.71 -5.70
N LEU A 29 -1.68 11.51 -5.59
CA LEU A 29 -1.62 12.65 -4.65
C LEU A 29 -2.73 13.68 -4.89
N LYS A 30 -3.27 13.74 -6.12
CA LYS A 30 -4.42 14.59 -6.47
C LYS A 30 -5.70 14.24 -5.68
N TYR A 31 -5.79 13.05 -5.12
CA TYR A 31 -6.92 12.61 -4.30
C TYR A 31 -6.75 12.91 -2.81
N GLY A 32 -5.64 13.55 -2.43
CA GLY A 32 -5.30 13.90 -1.06
C GLY A 32 -4.11 13.11 -0.51
N ARG A 33 -3.76 13.39 0.75
CA ARG A 33 -2.62 12.75 1.44
C ARG A 33 -2.98 11.41 2.12
N ILE A 34 -4.26 11.09 2.17
CA ILE A 34 -4.80 9.84 2.72
C ILE A 34 -5.75 9.27 1.68
N ILE A 35 -5.42 8.09 1.17
CA ILE A 35 -6.25 7.38 0.18
C ILE A 35 -6.50 5.96 0.68
N ARG A 36 -7.64 5.38 0.31
CA ARG A 36 -7.99 4.01 0.67
C ARG A 36 -8.41 3.22 -0.57
N ALA A 37 -8.03 1.95 -0.60
CA ALA A 37 -8.42 1.02 -1.64
C ALA A 37 -8.82 -0.31 -1.00
N PHE A 38 -9.74 -1.03 -1.65
CA PHE A 38 -10.04 -2.41 -1.28
C PHE A 38 -9.20 -3.36 -2.11
N LEU A 39 -8.47 -4.21 -1.42
CA LEU A 39 -7.69 -5.30 -1.99
C LEU A 39 -8.40 -6.60 -1.60
N GLY A 40 -9.40 -6.97 -2.39
CA GLY A 40 -10.32 -8.06 -2.06
C GLY A 40 -11.21 -7.67 -0.88
N THR A 41 -11.14 -8.44 0.20
CA THR A 41 -11.86 -8.14 1.45
C THR A 41 -11.06 -7.27 2.41
N LYS A 42 -9.78 -6.98 2.11
CA LYS A 42 -8.90 -6.17 2.95
C LYS A 42 -8.98 -4.71 2.54
N LEU A 43 -9.14 -3.83 3.53
CA LEU A 43 -8.97 -2.39 3.33
C LEU A 43 -7.49 -2.05 3.43
N VAL A 44 -6.96 -1.41 2.40
CA VAL A 44 -5.59 -0.86 2.39
C VAL A 44 -5.70 0.66 2.45
N VAL A 45 -4.99 1.26 3.40
CA VAL A 45 -4.93 2.71 3.57
C VAL A 45 -3.51 3.17 3.29
N PHE A 46 -3.36 4.14 2.39
CA PHE A 46 -2.08 4.76 2.07
C PHE A 46 -2.04 6.14 2.73
N ILE A 47 -0.94 6.41 3.42
CA ILE A 47 -0.68 7.66 4.12
C ILE A 47 0.60 8.24 3.53
N MET A 48 0.51 9.48 3.04
CA MET A 48 1.56 10.10 2.23
C MET A 48 2.15 11.33 2.92
N ASP A 49 1.60 11.77 4.05
CA ASP A 49 2.21 12.80 4.89
C ASP A 49 3.32 12.19 5.76
N PRO A 50 4.58 12.66 5.64
CA PRO A 50 5.69 12.07 6.38
C PRO A 50 5.51 12.17 7.91
N LYS A 51 4.82 13.21 8.42
CA LYS A 51 4.57 13.36 9.85
C LYS A 51 3.62 12.27 10.37
N ASP A 52 2.56 12.00 9.61
CA ASP A 52 1.58 10.98 9.97
C ASP A 52 2.20 9.58 9.88
N VAL A 53 3.03 9.33 8.86
CA VAL A 53 3.78 8.08 8.70
C VAL A 53 4.71 7.83 9.88
N GLU A 54 5.46 8.84 10.32
CA GLU A 54 6.39 8.71 11.45
C GLU A 54 5.65 8.35 12.75
N ILE A 55 4.54 9.03 13.02
CA ILE A 55 3.71 8.76 14.21
C ILE A 55 3.17 7.33 14.19
N ILE A 56 2.69 6.87 13.04
CA ILE A 56 2.10 5.53 12.90
C ILE A 56 3.19 4.47 13.00
N LEU A 57 4.26 4.57 12.22
CA LEU A 57 5.37 3.60 12.22
C LEU A 57 6.16 3.58 13.55
N GLY A 58 6.13 4.66 14.32
CA GLY A 58 6.70 4.73 15.66
C GLY A 58 5.82 4.09 16.75
N SER A 59 4.58 3.71 16.45
CA SER A 59 3.68 3.08 17.42
C SER A 59 3.94 1.58 17.57
N HIS A 60 4.14 1.12 18.81
CA HIS A 60 4.30 -0.30 19.15
C HIS A 60 2.98 -1.01 19.53
N VAL A 61 1.85 -0.29 19.55
CA VAL A 61 0.60 -0.81 20.14
C VAL A 61 -0.36 -1.37 19.08
N HIS A 62 -0.35 -0.81 17.86
CA HIS A 62 -1.35 -1.13 16.83
C HIS A 62 -0.76 -1.56 15.48
N ILE A 63 0.56 -1.76 15.39
CA ILE A 63 1.22 -2.29 14.20
C ILE A 63 1.72 -3.70 14.50
N ASP A 64 1.10 -4.67 13.84
CA ASP A 64 1.68 -6.00 13.70
C ASP A 64 2.51 -6.00 12.42
N LYS A 65 3.82 -6.21 12.53
CA LYS A 65 4.70 -6.23 11.36
C LYS A 65 4.49 -7.56 10.64
N SER A 66 4.33 -7.50 9.32
CA SER A 66 4.38 -8.68 8.45
C SER A 66 5.64 -9.50 8.75
N GLU A 67 5.52 -10.82 8.87
CA GLU A 67 6.67 -11.72 9.01
C GLU A 67 7.56 -11.76 7.75
N GLU A 68 7.06 -11.30 6.60
CA GLU A 68 7.81 -11.26 5.33
C GLU A 68 8.61 -9.94 5.16
N TYR A 69 9.90 -10.12 4.86
CA TYR A 69 10.91 -9.12 4.47
C TYR A 69 11.23 -9.19 2.97
#